data_AF-A0AB73K5C5-F1
#
_entry.id   AF-A0AB73K5C5-F1
#
_cell.length_a   1.000
_cell.length_b   1.000
_cell.length_c   1.000
_cell.angle_alpha   90.00
_cell.angle_beta   90.00
_cell.angle_gamma   90.00
#
_symmetry.space_group_name_H-M   'P 1'
#
loop_
_entity.id
_entity.type
_entity.pdbx_description
1 polymer ?
#
loop_
_entity_poly.entity_id
_entity_poly.type
_entity_poly.pdbx_seq_one_letter_code
_entity_poly.pdbx_strand_id
1 'polypeptide(L)' 'MNGQLCTIKEIAVSQNQVCNSYEFKVIPHREDDCLKCSKFQKSNCAHPKVASEGIMCTVWYPRATAS' A
#
# COMPACT_ATOMS: atom_id res chain seq x y z
N MET A 1 11.07 12.03 26.20
CA MET A 1 10.69 11.52 24.87
C MET A 1 10.35 12.72 23.99
N ASN A 2 11.28 13.17 23.14
CA ASN A 2 11.05 14.29 22.21
C ASN A 2 10.46 13.76 20.89
N GLY A 3 9.17 13.36 20.92
CA GLY A 3 8.41 13.11 19.70
C GLY A 3 7.77 14.43 19.25
N GLN A 4 8.09 14.91 18.06
CA GLN A 4 7.36 16.04 17.49
C GLN A 4 6.06 15.49 16.89
N LEU A 5 4.93 16.16 17.13
CA LEU A 5 3.69 15.84 16.44
C LEU A 5 3.75 16.45 15.03
N CYS A 6 3.43 15.66 14.02
CA CYS A 6 3.20 16.20 12.68
C CYS A 6 1.90 17.02 12.71
N THR A 7 2.01 18.34 12.63
CA THR A 7 0.86 19.27 12.69
C THR A 7 -0.11 19.12 11.50
N ILE A 8 0.29 18.40 10.46
CA ILE A 8 -0.56 18.09 9.29
C ILE A 8 -1.41 16.83 9.53
N LYS A 9 -0.90 15.88 10.33
CA LYS A 9 -1.45 14.51 10.41
C LYS A 9 -1.71 14.01 11.83
N GLU A 10 -1.48 14.83 12.85
CA GLU A 10 -1.68 14.50 14.27
C GLU A 10 -1.04 13.18 14.74
N ILE A 11 0.00 12.73 14.05
CA ILE A 11 0.78 11.54 14.40
C ILE A 11 2.10 11.93 15.05
N ALA A 12 2.56 11.13 16.02
CA ALA A 12 3.87 11.30 16.62
C ALA A 12 4.96 10.88 15.61
N VAL A 13 5.89 11.78 15.32
CA VAL A 13 6.98 11.57 14.37
C VAL A 13 8.35 11.66 15.05
N SER A 14 9.32 10.85 14.59
CA SER A 14 10.73 10.97 14.98
C SER A 14 11.47 11.93 14.04
N GLN A 15 12.47 12.65 14.58
CA GLN A 15 13.05 13.88 14.02
C GLN A 15 13.54 13.80 12.56
N ASN A 16 13.76 12.62 11.97
CA ASN A 16 14.53 12.50 10.73
C ASN A 16 13.83 11.79 9.55
N GLN A 17 12.60 11.27 9.66
CA GLN A 17 12.13 10.31 8.64
C GLN A 17 10.69 10.40 8.14
N VAL A 18 9.88 11.38 8.55
CA VAL A 18 8.42 11.21 8.36
C VAL A 18 7.65 12.41 7.85
N CYS A 19 8.08 13.66 8.09
CA CYS A 19 7.29 14.81 7.62
C CYS A 19 7.33 14.99 6.09
N ASN A 20 8.47 14.78 5.44
CA ASN A 20 8.63 15.00 3.98
C ASN A 20 8.77 13.71 3.16
N SER A 21 8.93 12.55 3.82
CA SER A 21 9.21 11.26 3.18
C SER A 21 7.96 10.38 3.02
N TYR A 22 6.82 10.79 3.58
CA TYR A 22 5.54 10.14 3.35
C TYR A 22 4.75 10.94 2.33
N GLU A 23 4.91 10.59 1.06
CA GLU A 23 3.90 10.92 0.05
C GLU A 23 2.65 10.10 0.40
N PHE A 24 1.78 10.68 1.23
CA PHE A 24 0.51 10.06 1.60
C PHE A 24 -0.34 9.95 0.34
N LYS A 25 -0.34 8.77 -0.29
CA LYS A 25 -1.31 8.42 -1.32
C LYS A 25 -2.68 8.37 -0.63
N VAL A 26 -3.40 9.50 -0.71
CA VAL A 26 -4.74 9.73 -0.13
C VAL A 26 -5.75 8.68 -0.54
N ILE A 27 -5.48 7.96 -1.62
CA ILE A 27 -6.28 6.87 -2.11
C ILE A 27 -5.41 5.62 -1.90
N PRO A 28 -5.69 4.73 -0.92
CA PRO A 28 -5.32 3.33 -1.11
C PRO A 28 -5.94 2.98 -2.46
N HIS A 29 -5.13 2.88 -3.52
CA HIS A 29 -5.68 2.80 -4.87
C HIS A 29 -6.67 1.64 -4.83
N ARG A 30 -7.97 1.90 -5.01
CA ARG A 30 -8.99 0.83 -5.16
C ARG A 30 -8.66 -0.09 -6.35
N GLU A 31 -7.59 0.21 -7.06
CA GLU A 31 -6.97 -0.56 -8.12
C GLU A 31 -6.02 -1.64 -7.60
N ASP A 32 -5.60 -1.56 -6.35
CA ASP A 32 -4.71 -2.51 -5.69
C ASP A 32 -5.46 -3.76 -5.17
N ASP A 33 -6.64 -4.05 -5.69
CA ASP A 33 -7.38 -5.28 -5.36
C ASP A 33 -6.71 -6.52 -5.96
N CYS A 34 -6.84 -7.65 -5.27
CA CYS A 34 -6.33 -8.94 -5.75
C CYS A 34 -6.80 -9.24 -7.18
N LEU A 35 -8.05 -8.96 -7.55
CA LEU A 35 -8.51 -9.20 -8.92
C LEU A 35 -7.73 -8.40 -9.94
N LYS A 36 -7.14 -7.25 -9.62
CA LYS A 36 -6.39 -6.39 -10.55
C LYS A 36 -4.88 -6.65 -10.54
N CYS A 37 -4.39 -7.40 -9.56
CA CYS A 37 -2.99 -7.77 -9.44
C CYS A 37 -2.60 -8.83 -10.48
N SER A 38 -1.42 -8.69 -11.11
CA SER A 38 -0.89 -9.67 -12.07
C SER A 38 -0.48 -11.00 -11.42
N LYS A 39 -0.30 -11.02 -10.10
CA LYS A 39 0.14 -12.19 -9.32
C LYS A 39 -1.00 -12.95 -8.64
N PHE A 40 -2.24 -12.49 -8.79
CA PHE A 40 -3.39 -13.15 -8.17
C PHE A 40 -3.59 -14.57 -8.72
N GLN A 41 -3.80 -15.52 -7.81
CA GLN A 41 -3.89 -16.97 -8.09
C GLN A 41 -2.68 -17.55 -8.85
N LYS A 42 -1.53 -16.88 -8.84
CA LYS A 42 -0.27 -17.40 -9.37
C LYS A 42 0.58 -18.00 -8.25
N SER A 43 1.49 -18.90 -8.61
CA SER A 43 2.42 -19.55 -7.67
C SER A 43 3.35 -18.58 -6.95
N ASN A 44 3.54 -17.37 -7.50
CA ASN A 44 4.35 -16.29 -6.93
C ASN A 44 3.52 -15.21 -6.24
N CYS A 45 2.26 -15.47 -5.89
CA CYS A 45 1.51 -14.59 -4.99
C CYS A 45 2.19 -14.56 -3.61
N ALA A 46 2.36 -13.36 -3.03
CA ALA A 46 2.95 -13.21 -1.70
C ALA A 46 2.06 -13.81 -0.59
N HIS A 47 0.74 -13.82 -0.80
CA HIS A 47 -0.25 -14.21 0.20
C HIS A 47 -1.31 -15.18 -0.36
N PRO A 48 -0.92 -16.36 -0.87
CA PRO A 48 -1.81 -17.24 -1.64
C PRO A 48 -2.96 -17.83 -0.83
N LYS A 49 -2.84 -17.87 0.51
CA LYS A 49 -3.87 -18.43 1.40
C LYS A 49 -5.01 -17.44 1.73
N VAL A 50 -4.76 -16.14 1.59
CA VAL A 50 -5.71 -15.08 1.97
C VAL A 50 -6.07 -14.15 0.81
N ALA A 51 -5.38 -14.27 -0.32
CA ALA A 51 -5.72 -13.55 -1.53
C ALA A 51 -7.10 -14.01 -2.04
N SER A 52 -8.04 -13.06 -2.12
CA SER A 52 -9.40 -13.27 -2.59
C SER A 52 -9.90 -12.02 -3.31
N GLU A 53 -10.91 -12.19 -4.15
CA GLU A 53 -11.65 -11.06 -4.71
C GLU A 53 -12.17 -10.12 -3.60
N GLY A 54 -12.04 -8.81 -3.82
CA GLY A 54 -12.47 -7.77 -2.88
C GLY A 54 -11.48 -7.53 -1.74
N ILE A 55 -10.37 -8.29 -1.66
CA ILE A 55 -9.29 -8.07 -0.70
C ILE A 55 -8.21 -7.19 -1.33
N MET A 56 -7.87 -6.12 -0.63
CA MET A 56 -6.76 -5.27 -1.01
C MET A 56 -5.43 -6.03 -0.95
N CYS A 57 -4.68 -5.98 -2.04
CA CYS A 57 -3.38 -6.59 -2.18
C CYS A 57 -2.31 -5.65 -1.61
N THR A 58 -1.70 -6.05 -0.51
CA THR A 58 -0.60 -5.29 0.13
C THR A 58 0.73 -5.38 -0.62
N VAL A 59 0.85 -6.35 -1.55
CA VAL A 59 2.02 -6.56 -2.43
C VAL A 59 1.53 -6.60 -3.87
N TRP A 60 0.97 -5.47 -4.31
CA TRP A 60 0.32 -5.35 -5.61
C TRP A 60 1.31 -5.19 -6.76
N TYR A 61 0.98 -5.79 -7.91
CA TYR A 61 1.70 -5.63 -9.17
C TYR A 61 0.70 -5.34 -10.29
N PRO A 62 0.92 -4.30 -11.11
CA PRO A 62 0.01 -3.99 -12.22
C PRO A 62 -0.05 -5.16 -13.20
N ARG A 63 -1.24 -5.43 -13.74
CA ARG A 63 -1.35 -6.18 -14.99
C ARG A 63 -0.88 -5.28 -16.12
N ALA A 64 -0.04 -5.81 -17.01
CA ALA A 64 0.26 -5.14 -18.26
C ALA A 64 -1.06 -4.94 -19.01
N THR A 65 -1.55 -3.71 -19.07
CA THR A 65 -2.61 -3.34 -20.00
C THR A 65 -1.98 -3.37 -21.38
N ALA A 66 -2.37 -4.34 -22.20
CA ALA A 66 -2.06 -4.29 -23.63
C ALA A 66 -2.53 -2.92 -24.14
N SER A 67 -1.58 -2.11 -24.61
CA SER A 67 -1.85 -0.82 -25.25
C SER A 67 -2.24 -1.03 -26.71
#